data_AF-A0A5B9DEK5-F1
#
_entry.id   AF-A0A5B9DEK5-F1
#
_cell.length_a   1.000
_cell.length_b   1.000
_cell.length_c   1.000
_cell.angle_alpha   90.00
_cell.angle_beta   90.00
_cell.angle_gamma   90.00
#
_symmetry.space_group_name_H-M   'P 1'
#
loop_
_entity.id
_entity.type
_entity.pdbx_description
1 polymer ?
#
loop_
_entity_poly.entity_id
_entity_poly.type
_entity_poly.pdbx_seq_one_letter_code
_entity_poly.pdbx_strand_id
1 'polypeptide(L)'
;MSIVKITNKQYLDELIAKITLRLGRKPTQQEILDHCVRLGQDHFDELIQRINPSPIFDDKKLQDIIDMREKLSKIKWYPAERDNFINEEDADIYTA
;
A
#
# COMPACT_ATOMS: atom_id res chain seq x y z
N MET A 1 6.52 -22.26 23.39
CA MET A 1 5.42 -21.48 22.79
C MET A 1 5.94 -20.09 22.50
N SER A 2 5.85 -19.61 21.26
CA SER A 2 6.12 -18.20 20.96
C SER A 2 4.92 -17.36 21.38
N ILE A 3 5.16 -16.13 21.84
CA ILE A 3 4.09 -15.18 22.19
C ILE A 3 3.88 -14.29 20.96
N VAL A 4 2.76 -14.47 20.28
CA VAL A 4 2.36 -13.62 19.16
C VAL A 4 1.40 -12.56 19.68
N LYS A 5 1.78 -11.28 19.57
CA LYS A 5 0.92 -10.15 19.95
C LYS A 5 -0.01 -9.82 18.78
N ILE A 6 -1.31 -10.02 18.98
CA ILE A 6 -2.34 -9.66 17.99
C ILE A 6 -2.82 -8.25 18.32
N THR A 7 -2.56 -7.30 17.42
CA THR A 7 -2.93 -5.89 17.60
C THR A 7 -4.43 -5.68 17.68
N ASN A 8 -5.20 -6.41 16.87
CA ASN A 8 -6.65 -6.27 16.82
C ASN A 8 -7.34 -7.60 17.18
N LYS A 9 -7.59 -7.78 18.47
CA LYS A 9 -8.21 -9.00 19.03
C LYS A 9 -9.65 -9.20 18.55
N GLN A 10 -10.38 -8.14 18.23
CA GLN A 10 -11.79 -8.22 17.83
C GLN A 10 -11.98 -9.07 16.57
N TYR A 11 -11.08 -8.95 15.58
CA TYR A 11 -11.15 -9.77 14.36
C TYR A 11 -11.00 -11.26 14.64
N LEU A 12 -10.15 -11.63 15.59
CA LEU A 12 -9.97 -13.03 15.98
C LEU A 12 -11.25 -13.56 16.66
N ASP A 13 -11.84 -12.77 17.55
CA ASP A 13 -13.07 -13.16 18.25
C ASP A 13 -14.26 -13.31 17.27
N GLU A 14 -14.39 -12.43 16.28
CA GLU A 14 -15.38 -12.55 15.20
C GLU A 14 -15.16 -13.80 14.33
N LEU A 15 -13.89 -14.08 13.99
CA LEU A 15 -13.55 -15.27 13.21
C LEU A 15 -13.91 -16.55 13.97
N ILE A 16 -13.58 -16.61 15.27
CA ILE A 16 -13.97 -17.72 16.15
C ILE A 16 -15.48 -17.88 16.18
N ALA A 17 -16.24 -16.80 16.31
CA ALA A 17 -17.71 -16.86 16.35
C ALA A 17 -18.29 -17.43 15.06
N LYS A 18 -17.82 -16.94 13.89
CA LYS A 18 -18.25 -17.44 12.58
C LYS A 18 -17.93 -18.92 12.39
N ILE A 19 -16.73 -19.34 12.78
CA ILE A 19 -16.31 -20.75 12.71
C ILE A 19 -17.14 -21.60 13.68
N THR A 20 -17.41 -21.12 14.89
CA THR A 20 -18.20 -21.84 15.89
C THR A 20 -19.63 -22.09 15.39
N LEU A 21 -20.25 -21.09 14.76
CA LEU A 21 -21.59 -21.25 14.16
C LEU A 21 -21.63 -22.30 13.05
N ARG A 22 -20.51 -22.50 12.33
CA ARG A 22 -20.41 -23.49 11.25
C ARG A 22 -20.05 -24.89 11.73
N LEU A 23 -19.10 -24.99 12.67
CA LEU A 23 -18.59 -26.26 13.18
C LEU A 23 -19.44 -26.85 14.33
N GLY A 24 -20.27 -26.04 14.98
CA GLY A 24 -21.03 -26.44 16.17
C GLY A 24 -20.17 -26.66 17.42
N ARG A 25 -18.85 -26.42 17.34
CA ARG A 25 -17.90 -26.43 18.46
C ARG A 25 -17.09 -25.14 18.47
N LYS A 26 -16.67 -24.70 19.67
CA LYS A 26 -15.76 -23.56 19.81
C LYS A 26 -14.31 -24.05 19.65
N PRO A 27 -13.63 -23.82 18.51
CA PRO A 27 -12.23 -24.15 18.37
C PRO A 27 -11.36 -23.32 19.31
N THR A 28 -10.17 -23.83 19.62
CA THR A 28 -9.21 -23.07 20.43
C THR A 28 -8.57 -21.96 19.59
N GLN A 29 -8.08 -20.89 20.23
CA GLN A 29 -7.37 -19.82 19.54
C GLN A 29 -6.10 -20.34 18.84
N GLN A 30 -5.38 -21.27 19.47
CA GLN A 30 -4.18 -21.87 18.89
C GLN A 30 -4.52 -22.68 17.63
N GLU A 31 -5.57 -23.50 17.68
CA GLU A 31 -6.02 -24.29 16.53
C GLU A 31 -6.33 -23.40 15.31
N ILE A 32 -7.04 -22.29 15.52
CA ILE A 32 -7.33 -21.34 14.43
C ILE A 32 -6.05 -20.71 13.89
N LEU A 33 -5.16 -20.25 14.77
CA LEU A 33 -3.92 -19.60 14.33
C LEU A 33 -3.02 -20.56 13.56
N ASP A 34 -2.90 -21.81 13.99
CA ASP A 34 -2.14 -22.83 13.28
C ASP A 34 -2.71 -23.08 11.87
N HIS A 35 -4.04 -23.15 11.75
CA HIS A 35 -4.69 -23.27 10.45
C HIS A 35 -4.56 -22.01 9.59
N CYS A 36 -4.62 -20.81 10.17
CA CYS A 36 -4.40 -19.56 9.46
C CYS A 36 -2.97 -19.45 8.92
N VAL A 37 -1.96 -19.91 9.67
CA VAL A 37 -0.58 -19.94 9.20
C VAL A 37 -0.44 -20.90 8.01
N ARG A 38 -1.05 -22.09 8.08
CA ARG A 38 -1.07 -23.04 6.95
C ARG A 38 -1.77 -22.47 5.73
N LEU A 39 -2.96 -21.89 5.90
CA LEU A 39 -3.68 -21.22 4.80
C LEU A 39 -2.87 -20.06 4.21
N GLY A 40 -2.13 -19.31 5.04
CA GLY A 40 -1.24 -18.26 4.58
C GLY A 40 -0.06 -18.78 3.76
N GLN A 41 0.39 -20.03 3.98
CA GLN A 41 1.39 -20.67 3.12
C GLN A 41 0.82 -21.01 1.75
N ASP A 42 -0.43 -21.50 1.70
CA ASP A 42 -1.11 -21.83 0.44
C ASP A 42 -1.43 -20.55 -0.38
N HIS A 43 -1.72 -19.43 0.31
CA HIS A 43 -2.04 -18.13 -0.27
C HIS A 43 -0.90 -17.11 -0.10
N PHE A 44 0.35 -17.56 -0.28
CA PHE A 44 1.54 -16.75 -0.02
C PHE A 44 1.56 -15.42 -0.79
N ASP A 45 1.26 -15.44 -2.09
CA ASP A 45 1.32 -14.23 -2.93
C ASP A 45 0.28 -13.18 -2.50
N GLU A 46 -0.93 -13.62 -2.15
CA GLU A 46 -1.97 -12.73 -1.62
C GLU A 46 -1.56 -12.12 -0.27
N LEU A 47 -0.89 -12.91 0.57
CA LEU A 47 -0.39 -12.45 1.86
C LEU A 47 0.70 -11.37 1.67
N ILE A 48 1.64 -11.57 0.73
CA ILE A 48 2.67 -10.59 0.38
C ILE A 48 2.03 -9.28 -0.08
N GLN A 49 1.05 -9.34 -0.99
CA GLN A 49 0.35 -8.15 -1.48
C GLN A 49 -0.35 -7.36 -0.36
N ARG A 50 -0.87 -8.05 0.66
CA ARG A 50 -1.52 -7.39 1.81
C ARG A 50 -0.52 -6.79 2.80
N ILE A 51 0.62 -7.44 3.03
CA ILE A 51 1.66 -6.95 3.95
C ILE A 51 2.40 -5.76 3.35
N ASN A 52 2.73 -5.86 2.07
CA ASN A 52 3.44 -4.83 1.34
C ASN A 52 2.75 -4.64 -0.02
N PRO A 53 1.77 -3.72 -0.11
CA PRO A 53 1.12 -3.41 -1.37
C PRO A 53 2.12 -2.68 -2.27
N SER A 54 3.04 -3.45 -2.86
CA SER A 54 3.92 -2.94 -3.88
C SER A 54 3.04 -2.53 -5.07
N PRO A 55 3.18 -1.32 -5.61
CA PRO A 55 2.40 -0.92 -6.77
C PRO A 55 2.74 -1.87 -7.91
N ILE A 56 1.79 -2.74 -8.25
CA ILE A 56 1.89 -3.54 -9.47
C ILE A 56 1.80 -2.54 -10.61
N PHE A 57 2.91 -2.40 -11.34
CA PHE A 57 2.95 -1.65 -12.58
C PHE A 57 2.20 -2.47 -13.64
N ASP A 58 0.92 -2.18 -13.78
CA ASP A 58 0.12 -2.64 -14.92
C ASP A 58 0.71 -2.01 -16.21
N ASP A 59 0.70 -2.75 -17.32
CA ASP A 59 1.24 -2.30 -18.61
C ASP A 59 0.65 -0.94 -19.02
N LYS A 60 -0.63 -0.71 -18.67
CA LYS A 60 -1.30 0.59 -18.86
C LYS A 60 -0.64 1.72 -18.10
N LYS A 61 -0.35 1.53 -16.80
CA LYS A 61 0.32 2.55 -15.98
C LYS A 61 1.74 2.82 -16.47
N LEU A 62 2.39 1.79 -17.01
CA LEU A 62 3.73 1.89 -17.58
C LEU A 62 3.72 2.74 -18.85
N GLN A 63 2.74 2.53 -19.74
CA GLN A 63 2.51 3.37 -20.92
C GLN A 63 2.15 4.81 -20.53
N ASP A 64 1.28 5.01 -19.54
CA ASP A 64 0.92 6.36 -19.07
C ASP A 64 2.15 7.14 -18.57
N ILE A 65 3.06 6.46 -17.85
CA ILE A 65 4.32 7.07 -17.37
C ILE A 65 5.24 7.42 -18.54
N ILE A 66 5.35 6.55 -19.54
CA ILE A 66 6.18 6.80 -20.74
C ILE A 66 5.60 7.99 -21.53
N ASP A 67 4.29 8.01 -21.75
CA ASP A 67 3.60 9.10 -22.45
C ASP A 67 3.76 10.44 -21.73
N MET A 68 3.64 10.46 -20.40
CA MET A 68 3.87 11.66 -19.60
C MET A 68 5.32 12.13 -19.71
N ARG A 69 6.29 11.21 -19.65
CA ARG A 69 7.71 11.54 -19.82
C ARG A 69 7.96 12.16 -21.19
N GLU A 70 7.41 11.59 -22.26
CA GLU A 70 7.57 12.14 -23.61
C GLU A 70 6.95 13.53 -23.73
N LYS A 71 5.74 13.73 -23.18
CA LYS A 71 5.09 15.04 -23.18
C LYS A 71 5.93 16.08 -22.44
N LEU A 72 6.42 15.74 -21.24
CA LEU A 72 7.25 16.63 -20.43
C LEU A 72 8.60 16.93 -21.10
N SER A 73 9.20 15.97 -21.80
CA SER A 73 10.46 16.18 -22.53
C SER A 73 10.36 17.18 -23.67
N LYS A 74 9.17 17.34 -24.25
CA LYS A 74 8.89 18.32 -25.32
C LYS A 74 8.65 19.73 -24.78
N ILE A 75 8.37 19.87 -23.49
CA ILE A 75 8.18 21.16 -22.85
C ILE A 75 9.57 21.72 -22.57
N LYS A 76 9.95 22.79 -23.27
CA LYS A 76 11.12 23.57 -22.91
C LYS A 76 10.87 24.18 -21.53
N TRP A 77 11.73 23.85 -20.57
CA TRP A 77 11.76 24.53 -19.29
C TRP A 77 12.28 25.95 -19.52
N TYR A 78 11.47 26.94 -19.20
CA TYR A 78 11.88 28.33 -19.17
C TYR A 78 12.07 28.71 -17.70
N PRO A 79 13.24 29.23 -17.29
CA PRO A 79 13.36 29.87 -15.99
C PRO A 79 12.33 31.00 -15.93
N ALA A 80 11.66 31.16 -14.78
CA ALA A 80 10.72 32.25 -14.61
C ALA A 80 11.44 33.59 -14.87
N GLU A 81 11.02 34.30 -15.92
CA GLU A 81 11.52 35.64 -16.20
C GLU A 81 11.06 36.61 -15.09
N ARG A 82 11.90 37.60 -14.75
CA ARG A 82 11.66 38.56 -13.66
C ARG A 82 10.31 39.29 -13.75
N ASP A 83 9.72 39.38 -14.94
CA ASP A 83 8.45 40.06 -15.18
C ASP A 83 7.20 39.24 -14.77
N ASN A 84 7.34 37.95 -14.47
CA ASN A 84 6.21 37.09 -14.04
C ASN A 84 6.14 36.90 -12.51
N PHE A 85 7.02 37.56 -11.75
CA PHE A 85 6.95 37.52 -10.29
C PHE A 85 5.87 38.50 -9.82
N ILE A 86 4.92 38.02 -9.02
CA ILE A 86 3.82 38.82 -8.48
C ILE A 86 4.36 39.87 -7.49
N ASN A 87 5.56 39.66 -6.93
CA ASN A 87 6.27 40.56 -6.02
C ASN A 87 7.75 40.73 -6.45
N GLU A 88 8.23 41.97 -6.47
CA GLU A 88 9.63 42.30 -6.80
C GLU A 88 10.63 41.76 -5.77
N GLU A 89 10.21 41.56 -4.51
CA GLU A 89 11.06 41.04 -3.43
C GLU A 89 11.35 39.53 -3.53
N ASP A 90 10.52 38.78 -4.28
CA ASP A 90 10.72 37.33 -4.46
C ASP A 90 11.84 37.01 -5.47
N ALA A 91 12.31 38.02 -6.23
CA ALA A 91 13.35 37.84 -7.24
C ALA A 91 14.70 37.38 -6.63
N ASP A 92 14.98 37.80 -5.40
CA ASP A 92 16.25 37.52 -4.71
C ASP A 92 16.38 36.04 -4.29
N ILE A 93 15.26 35.34 -4.11
CA ILE A 93 15.24 33.93 -3.68
C ILE A 93 15.66 32.98 -4.83
N TYR A 94 15.39 33.38 -6.07
CA TYR A 94 15.60 32.55 -7.27
C TYR A 94 16.80 32.99 -8.13
N THR A 95 17.51 34.07 -7.78
CA THR A 95 18.66 34.58 -8.54
C THR A 95 20.01 34.52 -7.83
N ALA A 96 20.09 33.83 -6.69
CA ALA A 96 21.35 33.55 -5.97
C ALA A 96 22.20 32.44 -6.62
#